data_AF-A0AAV6RLN2-F1
#
_entry.id   AF-A0AAV6RLN2-F1
#
_cell.length_a   1.000
_cell.length_b   1.000
_cell.length_c   1.000
_cell.angle_alpha   90.00
_cell.angle_beta   90.00
_cell.angle_gamma   90.00
#
_symmetry.space_group_name_H-M   'P 1'
#
loop_
_entity.id
_entity.type
_entity.pdbx_description
1 polymer ?
#
loop_
_entity_poly.entity_id
_entity_poly.type
_entity_poly.pdbx_seq_one_letter_code
_entity_poly.pdbx_strand_id
1 'polypeptide(L)'
;MSSVEGKRKEYLTVKDLQKVLDSCKLHLNQVDEVWPNIYIGNVAVAQNKAALLKLGITHVLNAAHSKRGSVGNQSFYGNDFVYCGIPADDSTHFDLDVYFQPAADFIHKALKSPDGKTTQGFFFHTNYLCFNDRIQSIYMNV
;
A
#
# COMPACT_ATOMS: atom_id res chain seq x y z
N MET A 1 -47.08 6.89 -2.38
CA MET A 1 -45.96 6.01 -2.78
C MET A 1 -44.98 6.85 -3.58
N SER A 2 -43.96 7.41 -2.93
CA SER A 2 -42.90 8.18 -3.60
C SER A 2 -41.68 7.28 -3.77
N SER A 3 -41.37 6.97 -5.03
CA SER A 3 -40.24 6.16 -5.45
C SER A 3 -38.92 6.78 -5.01
N VAL A 4 -38.07 5.99 -4.35
CA VAL A 4 -36.68 6.38 -4.05
C VAL A 4 -35.90 6.23 -5.36
N GLU A 5 -35.74 7.34 -6.09
CA GLU A 5 -34.82 7.40 -7.23
C GLU A 5 -33.40 7.10 -6.73
N GLY A 6 -32.83 6.00 -7.21
CA GLY A 6 -31.44 5.63 -6.93
C GLY A 6 -30.51 6.72 -7.43
N LYS A 7 -29.85 7.43 -6.51
CA LYS A 7 -28.77 8.37 -6.86
C LYS A 7 -27.73 7.61 -7.69
N ARG A 8 -27.57 7.99 -8.97
CA ARG A 8 -26.45 7.51 -9.80
C ARG A 8 -25.16 7.89 -9.07
N LYS A 9 -24.33 6.90 -8.77
CA LYS A 9 -22.96 7.14 -8.33
C LYS A 9 -22.22 7.74 -9.52
N GLU A 10 -21.93 9.02 -9.45
CA GLU A 10 -21.09 9.71 -10.44
C GLU A 10 -19.65 9.34 -10.13
N TYR A 11 -19.00 8.63 -11.05
CA TYR A 11 -17.61 8.21 -10.92
C TYR A 11 -16.69 9.27 -11.50
N LEU A 12 -15.60 9.58 -10.79
CA LEU A 12 -14.57 10.48 -11.29
C LEU A 12 -13.86 9.86 -12.49
N THR A 13 -13.52 10.69 -13.48
CA THR A 13 -12.68 10.22 -14.59
C THR A 13 -11.24 10.06 -14.13
N VAL A 14 -10.45 9.29 -14.89
CA VAL A 14 -9.00 9.18 -14.70
C VAL A 14 -8.32 10.56 -14.69
N LYS A 15 -8.81 11.52 -15.49
CA LYS A 15 -8.25 12.88 -15.50
C LYS A 15 -8.56 13.66 -14.22
N ASP A 16 -9.70 13.40 -13.60
CA ASP A 16 -10.10 14.11 -12.39
C ASP A 16 -9.36 13.55 -11.17
N LEU A 17 -9.27 12.22 -11.08
CA LEU A 17 -8.48 11.53 -10.07
C LEU A 17 -7.00 11.92 -10.15
N GLN A 18 -6.46 12.09 -11.37
CA GLN A 18 -5.11 12.57 -11.56
C GLN A 18 -4.88 13.98 -10.99
N LYS A 19 -5.80 14.92 -11.25
CA LYS A 19 -5.69 16.27 -10.71
C LYS A 19 -5.72 16.29 -9.19
N VAL A 20 -6.52 15.41 -8.57
CA VAL A 20 -6.55 15.26 -7.11
C VAL A 20 -5.17 14.85 -6.61
N LEU A 21 -4.54 13.83 -7.23
CA LEU A 21 -3.21 13.37 -6.87
C LEU A 21 -2.14 14.44 -7.08
N ASP A 22 -2.15 15.14 -8.22
CA ASP A 22 -1.19 16.21 -8.53
C ASP A 22 -1.30 17.41 -7.57
N SER A 23 -2.49 17.63 -7.00
CA SER A 23 -2.72 18.71 -6.03
C SER A 23 -2.23 18.37 -4.61
N CYS A 24 -1.94 17.09 -4.34
CA CYS A 24 -1.47 16.66 -3.02
C CYS A 24 0.01 16.99 -2.82
N LYS A 25 0.32 17.73 -1.76
CA LYS A 25 1.71 17.88 -1.28
C LYS A 25 2.11 16.62 -0.52
N LEU A 26 2.85 15.74 -1.18
CA LEU A 26 3.45 14.57 -0.54
C LEU A 26 4.78 14.97 0.10
N HIS A 27 4.88 14.79 1.42
CA HIS A 27 6.18 14.80 2.08
C HIS A 27 6.83 13.44 1.82
N LEU A 28 8.03 13.43 1.24
CA LEU A 28 8.76 12.20 0.90
C LEU A 28 9.45 11.60 2.14
N ASN A 29 8.66 11.34 3.19
CA ASN A 29 9.16 10.63 4.36
C ASN A 29 9.43 9.18 3.99
N GLN A 30 10.29 8.51 4.77
CA GLN A 30 10.55 7.10 4.54
C GLN A 30 9.38 6.21 4.97
N VAL A 31 8.56 6.71 5.91
CA VAL A 31 7.33 6.08 6.41
C VAL A 31 6.37 7.14 6.91
N ASP A 32 5.09 6.99 6.58
CA ASP A 32 4.00 7.87 6.99
C ASP A 32 2.84 7.04 7.54
N GLU A 33 2.21 7.50 8.62
CA GLU A 33 0.94 6.96 9.09
C GLU A 33 -0.20 7.60 8.28
N VAL A 34 -0.87 6.81 7.46
CA VAL A 34 -1.93 7.29 6.55
C VAL A 34 -3.33 7.07 7.11
N TRP A 35 -3.45 6.19 8.10
CA TRP A 35 -4.65 5.87 8.84
C TRP A 35 -4.25 5.29 10.20
N PRO A 36 -5.06 5.39 11.27
CA PRO A 36 -4.71 4.84 12.58
C PRO A 36 -4.16 3.41 12.49
N ASN A 37 -2.92 3.23 12.92
CA ASN A 37 -2.19 1.96 12.89
C ASN A 37 -1.97 1.36 11.49
N ILE A 38 -2.03 2.19 10.44
CA ILE A 38 -1.68 1.86 9.05
C ILE A 38 -0.58 2.81 8.59
N TYR A 39 0.57 2.22 8.29
CA TYR A 39 1.73 2.94 7.79
C TYR A 39 2.01 2.59 6.33
N ILE A 40 2.36 3.58 5.52
CA ILE A 40 2.95 3.41 4.19
C ILE A 40 4.42 3.75 4.27
N GLY A 41 5.30 2.87 3.78
CA GLY A 41 6.73 3.08 3.85
C GLY A 41 7.49 2.52 2.65
N ASN A 42 8.70 3.03 2.46
CA ASN A 42 9.58 2.61 1.38
C ASN A 42 10.41 1.35 1.77
N VAL A 43 11.23 0.90 0.82
CA VAL A 43 12.11 -0.27 0.99
C VAL A 43 13.10 -0.13 2.15
N ALA A 44 13.61 1.07 2.41
CA ALA A 44 14.61 1.28 3.44
C ALA A 44 14.03 1.03 4.85
N VAL A 45 12.80 1.49 5.10
CA VAL A 45 12.13 1.25 6.39
C VAL A 45 11.73 -0.21 6.54
N ALA A 46 11.21 -0.82 5.48
CA ALA A 46 10.78 -2.20 5.53
C ALA A 46 11.93 -3.19 5.74
N GLN A 47 13.14 -2.89 5.24
CA GLN A 47 14.33 -3.69 5.51
C GLN A 47 14.92 -3.45 6.91
N ASN A 48 14.50 -2.40 7.62
CA ASN A 48 14.98 -2.07 8.95
C ASN A 48 14.04 -2.61 10.03
N LYS A 49 14.19 -3.90 10.36
CA LYS A 49 13.38 -4.58 11.40
C LYS A 49 13.39 -3.86 12.75
N ALA A 50 14.51 -3.25 13.15
CA ALA A 50 14.59 -2.50 14.39
C ALA A 50 13.71 -1.23 14.37
N ALA A 51 13.66 -0.53 13.24
CA ALA A 51 12.76 0.59 13.05
C ALA A 51 11.28 0.14 13.08
N LEU A 52 10.98 -1.00 12.45
CA LEU A 52 9.63 -1.56 12.45
C LEU A 52 9.16 -1.90 13.89
N LEU A 53 10.00 -2.59 14.66
CA LEU A 53 9.72 -2.90 16.07
C LEU A 53 9.55 -1.63 16.91
N LYS A 54 10.38 -0.61 16.70
CA LYS A 54 10.27 0.67 17.42
C LYS A 54 8.95 1.40 17.15
N LEU A 55 8.41 1.27 15.95
CA LEU A 55 7.08 1.79 15.59
C LEU A 55 5.94 0.91 16.11
N GLY A 56 6.26 -0.28 16.64
CA GLY A 56 5.31 -1.27 17.14
C GLY A 56 4.62 -2.03 16.01
N ILE A 57 5.24 -2.11 14.84
CA ILE A 57 4.68 -2.76 13.66
C ILE A 57 4.71 -4.27 13.87
N THR A 58 3.59 -4.93 13.58
CA THR A 58 3.39 -6.38 13.80
C THR A 58 3.13 -7.13 12.50
N HIS A 59 2.63 -6.44 11.48
CA HIS A 59 2.27 -7.03 10.19
C HIS A 59 2.90 -6.22 9.06
N VAL A 60 3.49 -6.93 8.09
CA VAL A 60 4.11 -6.34 6.91
C VAL A 60 3.45 -6.91 5.67
N LEU A 61 2.70 -6.07 4.97
CA LEU A 61 2.28 -6.33 3.60
C LEU A 61 3.30 -5.71 2.65
N ASN A 62 3.84 -6.48 1.70
CA ASN A 62 4.78 -5.99 0.69
C ASN A 62 4.16 -6.12 -0.70
N ALA A 63 3.79 -4.98 -1.29
CA ALA A 63 3.16 -4.90 -2.60
C ALA A 63 4.08 -5.21 -3.79
N ALA A 64 5.39 -5.34 -3.60
CA ALA A 64 6.36 -5.67 -4.64
C ALA A 64 7.20 -6.90 -4.27
N HIS A 65 6.58 -7.94 -3.72
CA HIS A 65 7.28 -9.16 -3.35
C HIS A 65 8.02 -9.78 -4.54
N SER A 66 9.24 -10.26 -4.30
CA SER A 66 10.12 -10.84 -5.34
C SER A 66 10.53 -9.89 -6.47
N LYS A 67 10.21 -8.59 -6.41
CA LYS A 67 10.68 -7.60 -7.38
C LYS A 67 12.09 -7.14 -7.06
N ARG A 68 12.78 -6.61 -8.08
CA ARG A 68 14.16 -6.15 -7.94
C ARG A 68 14.26 -5.07 -6.86
N GLY A 69 15.13 -5.30 -5.88
CA GLY A 69 15.32 -4.38 -4.74
C GLY A 69 14.33 -4.61 -3.58
N SER A 70 13.25 -5.35 -3.80
CA SER A 70 12.31 -5.75 -2.74
C SER A 70 12.77 -7.05 -2.10
N VAL A 71 13.52 -6.90 -1.01
CA VAL A 71 13.99 -8.03 -0.19
C VAL A 71 13.04 -8.18 0.98
N GLY A 72 12.43 -9.36 1.11
CA GLY A 72 11.57 -9.69 2.24
C GLY A 72 10.72 -10.94 1.99
N ASN A 73 10.65 -11.80 3.00
CA ASN A 73 9.73 -12.93 3.10
C ASN A 73 9.52 -13.25 4.59
N GLN A 74 8.67 -14.23 4.89
CA GLN A 74 8.43 -14.63 6.29
C GLN A 74 9.72 -15.00 7.03
N SER A 75 10.68 -15.65 6.37
CA SER A 75 11.98 -16.01 6.97
C SER A 75 12.85 -14.79 7.30
N PHE A 76 12.79 -13.73 6.49
CA PHE A 76 13.51 -12.48 6.75
C PHE A 76 12.98 -11.76 7.99
N TYR A 77 11.65 -11.69 8.11
CA TYR A 77 10.99 -11.03 9.23
C TYR A 77 10.94 -11.90 10.51
N GLY A 78 11.08 -13.22 10.39
CA GLY A 78 11.08 -14.12 11.54
C GLY A 78 9.69 -14.25 12.17
N ASN A 79 9.65 -14.50 13.49
CA ASN A 79 8.40 -14.68 14.23
C ASN A 79 7.87 -13.36 14.82
N ASP A 80 8.66 -12.28 14.74
CA ASP A 80 8.29 -10.97 15.29
C ASP A 80 7.23 -10.26 14.43
N PHE A 81 7.09 -10.67 13.16
CA PHE A 81 6.12 -10.09 12.24
C PHE A 81 5.38 -11.16 11.43
N VAL A 82 4.14 -10.84 11.07
CA VAL A 82 3.39 -11.60 10.07
C VAL A 82 3.61 -10.95 8.70
N TYR A 83 4.04 -11.75 7.71
CA TYR A 83 4.37 -11.26 6.38
C TYR A 83 3.33 -11.67 5.33
N CYS A 84 2.93 -10.73 4.48
CA CYS A 84 2.16 -10.97 3.27
C CYS A 84 2.89 -10.35 2.07
N GLY A 85 3.25 -11.16 1.07
CA GLY A 85 3.90 -10.70 -0.14
C GLY A 85 2.97 -10.76 -1.34
N ILE A 86 2.79 -9.64 -2.02
CA ILE A 86 2.08 -9.54 -3.30
C ILE A 86 3.12 -9.29 -4.38
N PRO A 87 3.26 -10.17 -5.39
CA PRO A 87 4.27 -10.02 -6.43
C PRO A 87 3.83 -9.05 -7.53
N ALA A 88 3.35 -7.85 -7.17
CA ALA A 88 2.81 -6.91 -8.15
C ALA A 88 3.89 -6.19 -8.95
N ASP A 89 3.65 -6.07 -10.25
CA ASP A 89 4.40 -5.19 -11.13
C ASP A 89 3.74 -3.81 -11.18
N ASP A 90 4.57 -2.78 -11.13
CA ASP A 90 4.14 -1.41 -11.39
C ASP A 90 3.97 -1.22 -12.91
N SER A 91 2.82 -1.69 -13.39
CA SER A 91 2.46 -1.67 -14.80
C SER A 91 0.94 -1.60 -14.95
N THR A 92 0.49 -0.89 -15.99
CA THR A 92 -0.91 -0.90 -16.44
C THR A 92 -1.42 -2.27 -16.87
N HIS A 93 -0.52 -3.24 -17.09
CA HIS A 93 -0.84 -4.59 -17.53
C HIS A 93 -0.90 -5.60 -16.38
N PHE A 94 -0.53 -5.21 -15.17
CA PHE A 94 -0.62 -6.07 -14.01
C PHE A 94 -2.03 -5.96 -13.41
N ASP A 95 -2.70 -7.11 -13.26
CA ASP A 95 -4.00 -7.18 -12.61
C ASP A 95 -3.83 -7.12 -11.09
N LEU A 96 -4.01 -5.92 -10.52
CA LEU A 96 -4.00 -5.70 -9.07
C LEU A 96 -5.31 -6.15 -8.41
N ASP A 97 -6.41 -6.26 -9.15
CA ASP A 97 -7.75 -6.41 -8.60
C ASP A 97 -7.88 -7.74 -7.84
N VAL A 98 -7.22 -8.78 -8.35
CA VAL A 98 -7.17 -10.11 -7.72
C VAL A 98 -6.53 -10.08 -6.32
N TYR A 99 -5.77 -9.04 -5.98
CA TYR A 99 -5.09 -8.91 -4.70
C TYR A 99 -5.79 -7.98 -3.71
N PHE A 100 -6.81 -7.20 -4.13
CA PHE A 100 -7.48 -6.28 -3.22
C PHE A 100 -8.16 -6.96 -2.04
N GLN A 101 -8.97 -7.99 -2.30
CA GLN A 101 -9.66 -8.69 -1.21
C GLN A 101 -8.67 -9.41 -0.27
N PRO A 102 -7.69 -10.19 -0.76
CA PRO A 102 -6.66 -10.78 0.10
C PRO A 102 -5.88 -9.75 0.93
N ALA A 103 -5.49 -8.62 0.31
CA ALA A 103 -4.78 -7.55 1.00
C ALA A 103 -5.66 -6.91 2.09
N ALA A 104 -6.89 -6.56 1.76
CA ALA A 104 -7.85 -5.97 2.69
C ALA A 104 -8.13 -6.89 3.88
N ASP A 105 -8.30 -8.20 3.64
CA ASP A 105 -8.49 -9.18 4.70
C ASP A 105 -7.27 -9.28 5.62
N PHE A 106 -6.06 -9.24 5.04
CA PHE A 106 -4.82 -9.23 5.81
C PHE A 106 -4.73 -7.99 6.73
N ILE A 107 -4.99 -6.81 6.17
CA ILE A 107 -4.99 -5.54 6.91
C ILE A 107 -6.06 -5.57 8.02
N HIS A 108 -7.27 -6.02 7.71
CA HIS A 108 -8.38 -6.07 8.65
C HIS A 108 -8.10 -7.00 9.82
N LYS A 109 -7.52 -8.18 9.56
CA LYS A 109 -7.09 -9.12 10.60
C LYS A 109 -6.01 -8.53 11.49
N ALA A 110 -5.04 -7.85 10.88
CA ALA A 110 -3.96 -7.20 11.59
C ALA A 110 -4.49 -6.13 12.56
N LEU A 111 -5.38 -5.25 12.10
CA LEU A 111 -5.97 -4.19 12.93
C LEU A 111 -6.91 -4.68 14.05
N LYS A 112 -7.51 -5.86 13.90
CA LYS A 112 -8.36 -6.47 14.92
C LYS A 112 -7.59 -7.16 16.05
N SER A 113 -6.28 -7.34 15.88
CA SER A 113 -5.45 -7.94 16.92
C SER A 113 -5.32 -6.95 18.09
N PRO A 114 -5.35 -7.42 19.36
CA PRO A 114 -5.33 -6.53 20.54
C PRO A 114 -4.17 -5.52 20.57
N ASP A 115 -3.04 -5.88 19.95
CA ASP A 115 -1.82 -5.06 19.81
C ASP A 115 -1.50 -4.73 18.33
N GLY A 116 -2.49 -4.84 17.46
CA GLY A 116 -2.33 -4.87 16.01
C GLY A 116 -1.99 -3.52 15.39
N LYS A 117 -0.70 -3.25 15.16
CA LYS A 117 -0.27 -2.21 14.22
C LYS A 117 0.22 -2.80 12.91
N THR A 118 -0.32 -2.29 11.82
CA THR A 118 -0.05 -2.79 10.46
C THR A 118 0.80 -1.79 9.72
N THR A 119 1.91 -2.24 9.16
CA THR A 119 2.54 -1.49 8.06
C THR A 119 2.09 -2.12 6.77
N GLN A 120 1.32 -1.34 6.03
CA GLN A 120 1.14 -1.58 4.61
C GLN A 120 2.38 -1.04 3.91
N GLY A 121 3.38 -1.90 3.73
CA GLY A 121 4.43 -1.62 2.78
C GLY A 121 3.84 -1.64 1.37
N PHE A 122 3.27 -0.52 0.93
CA PHE A 122 3.19 -0.24 -0.49
C PHE A 122 4.62 0.01 -0.97
N PHE A 123 5.27 -1.08 -1.34
CA PHE A 123 6.48 -1.01 -2.13
C PHE A 123 6.06 -0.71 -3.56
N PHE A 124 6.23 0.53 -3.98
CA PHE A 124 6.51 0.82 -5.38
C PHE A 124 8.03 0.88 -5.51
N HIS A 125 8.63 -0.12 -6.14
CA HIS A 125 9.99 0.01 -6.63
C HIS A 125 10.05 -0.48 -8.06
N THR A 126 9.77 0.43 -8.99
CA THR A 126 10.52 0.42 -10.24
C THR A 126 11.65 1.42 -10.09
N ASN A 127 12.86 0.94 -10.37
CA ASN A 127 14.12 1.66 -10.57
C ASN A 127 14.09 3.19 -10.41
N TYR A 128 15.06 3.71 -9.65
CA TYR A 128 15.66 5.04 -9.83
C TYR A 128 15.28 5.70 -11.17
N LEU A 129 14.46 6.78 -11.11
CA LEU A 129 14.26 7.86 -12.11
C LEU A 129 12.81 8.32 -12.37
N CYS A 130 11.77 7.89 -11.65
CA CYS A 130 10.41 8.41 -11.89
C CYS A 130 9.67 9.00 -10.67
N PHE A 131 10.37 9.47 -9.64
CA PHE A 131 9.76 10.37 -8.65
C PHE A 131 9.76 11.85 -9.08
N ASN A 132 10.21 12.15 -10.31
CA ASN A 132 10.26 13.52 -10.82
C ASN A 132 9.57 13.75 -12.16
N ASP A 133 8.81 12.81 -12.70
CA ASP A 133 7.85 13.07 -13.78
C ASP A 133 6.89 11.89 -13.93
N ARG A 134 5.61 12.11 -13.59
CA ARG A 134 4.44 11.21 -13.79
C ARG A 134 4.23 10.07 -12.78
N ILE A 135 3.77 10.43 -11.59
CA ILE A 135 2.75 9.63 -10.89
C ILE A 135 1.44 9.78 -11.71
N GLN A 136 1.20 8.91 -12.70
CA GLN A 136 -0.10 8.87 -13.38
C GLN A 136 -0.78 7.51 -13.50
N SER A 137 -0.16 6.39 -13.09
CA SER A 137 -0.68 5.10 -13.57
C SER A 137 -1.15 4.08 -12.53
N ILE A 138 -1.00 4.30 -11.22
CA ILE A 138 -1.25 3.21 -10.25
C ILE A 138 -2.41 3.49 -9.29
N TYR A 139 -2.93 4.71 -9.24
CA TYR A 139 -4.02 5.07 -8.32
C TYR A 139 -5.43 4.89 -8.92
N MET A 140 -5.58 4.12 -10.01
CA MET A 140 -6.81 4.12 -10.83
C MET A 140 -7.66 2.85 -10.84
N ASN A 141 -7.45 1.88 -9.94
CA ASN A 141 -8.33 0.70 -9.89
C ASN A 141 -8.86 0.31 -8.49
N VAL A 142 -8.83 1.18 -7.48
CA VAL A 142 -9.59 0.95 -6.22
C VAL A 142 -10.80 1.88 -6.16
#